data_AF-A0A8H3IBV6-F1
#
_entry.id   AF-A0A8H3IBV6-F1
#
_cell.length_a   1.000
_cell.length_b   1.000
_cell.length_c   1.000
_cell.angle_alpha   90.00
_cell.angle_beta   90.00
_cell.angle_gamma   90.00
#
_symmetry.space_group_name_H-M   'P 1'
#
loop_
_entity.id
_entity.type
_entity.pdbx_description
1 polymer ?
#
loop_
_entity_poly.entity_id
_entity_poly.type
_entity_poly.pdbx_seq_one_letter_code
_entity_poly.pdbx_strand_id
1 'polypeptide(L)'
;METPTTPTGLLSSANTVTAASSRLSLSETPASINEKGASFFVLEKPVTMEQSLSNTPTTQVTDYNEPASHSRWLNAPLNPRHLDVIVVLTCFITGLTDSAMFANYSVFTSMQSGNTIFIALGASSQNTHPFVWIRCLFSLFAYSIGTFLFARLHNNLLPPKTRRATLLLTYTFQALFTLVAAAIIQTGAINRYSPQTMASSPRQQWDTLAPICLLSFSAGGQIVAARSLGIMDVPTVVVTTMLCELWADPRLFFKRNAGRDRRLAAFLLMLLGAIIGGWADKASRTVQAALWMAGGLKFGIVGAVAVWSSADIPVSSSGQGKGDV
;
A
#
# COMPACT_ATOMS: atom_id res chain seq x y z
N MET A 1 -25.41 -52.55 46.06
CA MET A 1 -24.82 -53.20 47.24
C MET A 1 -23.37 -53.57 46.91
N GLU A 2 -22.34 -53.14 47.62
CA GLU A 2 -22.18 -52.10 48.65
C GLU A 2 -20.72 -51.58 48.59
N THR A 3 -20.50 -50.32 48.96
CA THR A 3 -19.18 -49.76 49.32
C THR A 3 -19.03 -49.77 50.84
N PRO A 4 -17.88 -50.20 51.41
CA PRO A 4 -17.09 -49.32 52.30
C PRO A 4 -15.55 -49.60 52.21
N THR A 5 -14.58 -48.82 52.71
CA THR A 5 -14.49 -47.43 53.23
C THR A 5 -13.02 -46.97 53.19
N THR A 6 -12.75 -45.66 53.16
CA THR A 6 -11.42 -45.06 53.45
C THR A 6 -11.21 -44.84 54.96
N PRO A 7 -9.96 -44.75 55.44
CA PRO A 7 -9.56 -43.68 56.39
C PRO A 7 -8.22 -43.01 55.94
N THR A 8 -8.10 -41.69 55.69
CA THR A 8 -8.09 -40.47 56.56
C THR A 8 -6.76 -40.13 57.29
N GLY A 9 -6.26 -38.91 57.08
CA GLY A 9 -5.22 -38.19 57.85
C GLY A 9 -3.83 -38.12 57.16
N LEU A 10 -3.10 -36.98 57.07
CA LEU A 10 -3.28 -35.58 57.52
C LEU A 10 -2.76 -34.63 56.39
N LEU A 11 -3.40 -33.49 56.06
CA LEU A 11 -3.14 -32.12 56.59
C LEU A 11 -1.63 -31.79 56.69
N SER A 12 -1.05 -30.80 56.01
CA SER A 12 -1.33 -29.34 55.95
C SER A 12 -0.47 -28.74 54.81
N SER A 13 -0.69 -27.58 54.19
CA SER A 13 -1.37 -26.35 54.63
C SER A 13 -2.04 -25.59 53.47
N ALA A 14 -3.10 -24.86 53.79
CA ALA A 14 -3.66 -23.83 52.91
C ALA A 14 -2.93 -22.50 53.12
N ASN A 15 -2.87 -21.65 52.09
CA ASN A 15 -2.62 -20.22 52.27
C ASN A 15 -3.49 -19.42 51.30
N THR A 16 -4.44 -18.68 51.86
CA THR A 16 -5.43 -17.87 51.12
C THR A 16 -5.24 -16.41 51.51
N VAL A 17 -4.94 -15.57 50.51
CA VAL A 17 -5.18 -14.12 50.41
C VAL A 17 -4.88 -13.24 51.63
N THR A 18 -3.93 -12.31 51.45
CA THR A 18 -4.00 -10.97 52.08
C THR A 18 -3.74 -9.90 51.02
N ALA A 19 -4.73 -9.04 50.79
CA ALA A 19 -4.54 -7.83 49.98
C ALA A 19 -3.91 -6.74 50.85
N ALA A 20 -2.77 -6.19 50.42
CA ALA A 20 -2.12 -5.05 51.07
C ALA A 20 -2.11 -3.83 50.11
N SER A 21 -2.87 -2.81 50.48
CA SER A 21 -2.99 -1.55 49.72
C SER A 21 -1.90 -0.56 50.14
N SER A 22 -0.95 -0.27 49.25
CA SER A 22 0.03 0.80 49.44
C SER A 22 -0.25 1.97 48.49
N ARG A 23 -0.85 3.04 49.01
CA ARG A 23 -0.95 4.33 48.32
C ARG A 23 0.44 4.97 48.26
N LEU A 24 0.85 5.48 47.10
CA LEU A 24 1.95 6.44 46.98
C LEU A 24 1.48 7.60 46.10
N SER A 25 1.08 8.69 46.75
CA SER A 25 0.59 9.91 46.12
C SER A 25 1.60 11.04 46.27
N LEU A 26 2.18 11.45 45.14
CA LEU A 26 2.63 12.80 44.77
C LEU A 26 3.55 13.59 45.72
N SER A 27 4.69 13.99 45.16
CA SER A 27 5.34 15.27 45.44
C SER A 27 5.96 15.78 44.13
N GLU A 28 5.50 16.93 43.65
CA GLU A 28 6.00 17.57 42.43
C GLU A 28 7.25 18.42 42.73
N THR A 29 8.24 18.42 41.86
CA THR A 29 8.78 19.64 41.19
C THR A 29 9.88 19.28 40.17
N PRO A 30 10.13 20.11 39.12
CA PRO A 30 10.82 19.67 37.90
C PRO A 30 12.30 20.06 37.81
N ALA A 31 13.10 19.23 37.13
CA ALA A 31 14.49 19.52 36.76
C ALA A 31 14.80 19.21 35.28
N SER A 32 14.66 20.26 34.46
CA SER A 32 15.42 20.60 33.24
C SER A 32 16.20 19.55 32.40
N ILE A 33 15.88 19.57 31.09
CA ILE A 33 16.80 19.50 29.92
C ILE A 33 17.45 18.12 29.59
N ASN A 34 17.03 17.52 28.46
CA ASN A 34 17.81 17.60 27.20
C ASN A 34 16.97 17.15 25.97
N GLU A 35 16.48 18.10 25.16
CA GLU A 35 15.81 17.78 23.89
C GLU A 35 16.83 17.49 22.77
N LYS A 36 17.07 16.20 22.48
CA LYS A 36 17.72 15.76 21.23
C LYS A 36 17.04 14.51 20.66
N GLY A 37 15.88 14.71 20.04
CA GLY A 37 15.10 13.62 19.42
C GLY A 37 14.02 14.02 18.41
N ALA A 38 13.68 15.32 18.31
CA ALA A 38 12.63 15.82 17.43
C ALA A 38 13.21 16.81 16.39
N SER A 39 13.67 16.29 15.25
CA SER A 39 14.06 17.11 14.09
C SER A 39 13.51 16.53 12.80
N PHE A 40 12.19 16.67 12.62
CA PHE A 40 11.55 16.63 11.30
C PHE A 40 10.28 17.49 11.24
N PHE A 41 10.36 18.72 11.74
CA PHE A 41 9.42 19.79 11.42
C PHE A 41 10.21 21.07 11.16
N VAL A 42 10.38 21.42 9.89
CA VAL A 42 10.97 22.70 9.49
C VAL A 42 9.88 23.75 9.65
N LEU A 43 9.99 24.56 10.70
CA LEU A 43 9.27 25.84 10.80
C LEU A 43 9.90 26.83 9.81
N GLU A 44 9.11 27.22 8.82
CA GLU A 44 9.47 28.24 7.84
C GLU A 44 9.53 29.61 8.52
N LYS A 45 10.66 30.32 8.40
CA LYS A 45 10.82 31.67 8.98
C LYS A 45 10.14 32.71 8.09
N PRO A 46 9.54 33.78 8.66
CA PRO A 46 8.96 34.85 7.87
C PRO A 46 10.04 35.62 7.11
N VAL A 47 9.81 35.87 5.83
CA VAL A 47 10.68 36.71 4.98
C VAL A 47 10.31 38.18 5.20
N THR A 48 11.29 38.98 5.61
CA THR A 48 11.13 40.44 5.73
C THR A 48 10.96 41.06 4.35
N MET A 49 9.88 41.82 4.15
CA MET A 49 9.69 42.67 2.98
C MET A 49 10.61 43.89 3.06
N GLU A 50 11.61 43.99 2.17
CA GLU A 50 12.11 45.20 1.50
C GLU A 50 13.38 44.87 0.67
N GLN A 51 13.65 45.67 -0.37
CA GLN A 51 14.87 45.66 -1.20
C GLN A 51 15.19 44.35 -1.96
N SER A 52 14.77 44.18 -3.21
CA SER A 52 15.32 44.98 -4.32
C SER A 52 14.53 44.83 -5.62
N LEU A 53 14.15 45.97 -6.20
CA LEU A 53 13.66 46.07 -7.58
C LEU A 53 14.83 45.88 -8.55
N SER A 54 15.05 44.68 -9.07
CA SER A 54 15.69 44.44 -10.38
C SER A 54 15.78 42.95 -10.71
N ASN A 55 14.72 42.42 -11.31
CA ASN A 55 14.77 41.28 -12.25
C ASN A 55 13.34 41.00 -12.72
N THR A 56 12.89 41.71 -13.74
CA THR A 56 11.66 41.38 -14.45
C THR A 56 11.92 40.11 -15.25
N PRO A 57 11.33 38.94 -14.94
CA PRO A 57 11.38 37.82 -15.84
C PRO A 57 10.47 38.17 -17.02
N THR A 58 11.07 38.40 -18.20
CA THR A 58 10.32 38.60 -19.45
C THR A 58 9.42 37.39 -19.66
N THR A 59 8.15 37.54 -19.28
CA THR A 59 7.16 36.47 -19.37
C THR A 59 6.77 36.36 -20.83
N GLN A 60 7.46 35.49 -21.56
CA GLN A 60 7.11 35.24 -22.95
C GLN A 60 5.71 34.62 -22.99
N VAL A 61 4.77 35.41 -23.51
CA VAL A 61 3.48 34.92 -23.98
C VAL A 61 3.79 33.93 -25.10
N THR A 62 3.70 32.64 -24.80
CA THR A 62 3.95 31.59 -25.79
C THR A 62 2.73 31.48 -26.68
N ASP A 63 2.95 31.76 -27.97
CA ASP A 63 1.92 31.77 -28.99
C ASP A 63 1.25 30.39 -29.15
N TYR A 64 -0.06 30.37 -29.35
CA TYR A 64 -0.90 29.17 -29.27
C TYR A 64 -0.93 28.41 -30.62
N ASN A 65 0.22 28.03 -31.18
CA ASN A 65 0.24 27.28 -32.44
C ASN A 65 1.44 26.34 -32.71
N GLU A 66 2.19 25.90 -31.69
CA GLU A 66 3.04 24.71 -31.85
C GLU A 66 2.22 23.41 -31.67
N PRO A 67 2.41 22.38 -32.51
CA PRO A 67 1.82 21.06 -32.26
C PRO A 67 2.34 20.54 -30.91
N ALA A 68 1.44 20.02 -30.07
CA ALA A 68 1.75 19.65 -28.69
C ALA A 68 2.84 18.55 -28.63
N SER A 69 4.10 18.97 -28.51
CA SER A 69 5.24 18.05 -28.49
C SER A 69 5.06 16.97 -27.44
N HIS A 70 5.38 15.72 -27.78
CA HIS A 70 5.20 14.56 -26.90
C HIS A 70 5.89 14.75 -25.54
N SER A 71 7.00 15.50 -25.50
CA SER A 71 7.69 15.87 -24.27
C SER A 71 6.85 16.79 -23.36
N ARG A 72 6.10 17.74 -23.93
CA ARG A 72 5.19 18.65 -23.19
C ARG A 72 4.01 17.88 -22.60
N TRP A 73 3.43 16.93 -23.35
CA TRP A 73 2.35 16.06 -22.87
C TRP A 73 2.81 15.11 -21.75
N LEU A 74 3.99 14.49 -21.91
CA LEU A 74 4.59 13.59 -20.91
C LEU A 74 4.93 14.32 -19.59
N ASN A 75 5.39 15.57 -19.67
CA ASN A 75 5.73 16.39 -18.50
C ASN A 75 4.55 17.16 -17.91
N ALA A 76 3.36 17.10 -18.52
CA ALA A 76 2.17 17.74 -17.97
C ALA A 76 1.73 17.05 -16.66
N PRO A 77 1.36 17.81 -15.62
CA PRO A 77 0.76 17.25 -14.41
C PRO A 77 -0.66 16.74 -14.73
N LEU A 78 -1.06 15.63 -14.12
CA LEU A 78 -2.44 15.13 -14.21
C LEU A 78 -3.43 16.01 -13.43
N ASN A 79 -4.65 16.14 -13.94
CA ASN A 79 -5.74 16.78 -13.21
C ASN A 79 -6.08 15.96 -11.95
N PRO A 80 -6.05 16.54 -10.74
CA PRO A 80 -6.30 15.81 -9.50
C PRO A 80 -7.77 15.42 -9.29
N ARG A 81 -8.72 15.97 -10.06
CA ARG A 81 -10.14 15.59 -9.98
C ARG A 81 -10.31 14.12 -10.38
N HIS A 82 -11.04 13.36 -9.56
CA HIS A 82 -11.38 11.93 -9.74
C HIS A 82 -10.18 10.97 -9.80
N LEU A 83 -8.97 11.43 -9.49
CA LEU A 83 -7.76 10.63 -9.55
C LEU A 83 -7.70 9.60 -8.40
N ASP A 84 -8.49 9.82 -7.35
CA ASP A 84 -8.83 8.86 -6.30
C ASP A 84 -9.50 7.60 -6.80
N VAL A 85 -10.26 7.65 -7.90
CA VAL A 85 -10.88 6.46 -8.51
C VAL A 85 -9.82 5.44 -8.93
N ILE A 86 -8.68 5.90 -9.45
CA ILE A 86 -7.55 5.03 -9.82
C ILE A 86 -6.98 4.36 -8.56
N VAL A 87 -6.73 5.12 -7.50
CA VAL A 87 -6.18 4.59 -6.24
C VAL A 87 -7.13 3.57 -5.61
N VAL A 88 -8.42 3.88 -5.55
CA VAL A 88 -9.47 2.97 -5.04
C VAL A 88 -9.60 1.71 -5.92
N LEU A 89 -9.48 1.82 -7.24
CA LEU A 89 -9.45 0.66 -8.14
C LEU A 89 -8.21 -0.22 -7.90
N THR A 90 -7.06 0.35 -7.57
CA THR A 90 -5.90 -0.48 -7.18
C THR A 90 -6.13 -1.27 -5.89
N CYS A 91 -6.97 -0.80 -4.96
CA CYS A 91 -7.37 -1.58 -3.78
C CYS A 91 -8.17 -2.84 -4.16
N PHE A 92 -9.04 -2.76 -5.17
CA PHE A 92 -9.72 -3.93 -5.73
C PHE A 92 -8.71 -4.94 -6.30
N ILE A 93 -7.73 -4.46 -7.07
CA ILE A 93 -6.66 -5.30 -7.65
C ILE A 93 -5.80 -5.95 -6.55
N THR A 94 -5.50 -5.22 -5.46
CA THR A 94 -4.82 -5.76 -4.27
C THR A 94 -5.59 -6.96 -3.72
N GLY A 95 -6.88 -6.80 -3.44
CA GLY A 95 -7.73 -7.88 -2.89
C GLY A 95 -7.80 -9.09 -3.82
N LEU A 96 -8.01 -8.85 -5.12
CA LEU A 96 -8.06 -9.88 -6.16
C LEU A 96 -6.76 -10.71 -6.22
N THR A 97 -5.62 -10.03 -6.17
CA THR A 97 -4.29 -10.66 -6.27
C THR A 97 -3.93 -11.40 -4.99
N ASP A 98 -4.04 -10.74 -3.82
CA ASP A 98 -3.65 -11.32 -2.54
C ASP A 98 -4.55 -12.49 -2.12
N SER A 99 -5.84 -12.48 -2.49
CA SER A 99 -6.72 -13.64 -2.25
C SER A 99 -6.29 -14.87 -3.05
N ALA A 100 -6.07 -14.74 -4.36
CA ALA A 100 -5.66 -15.86 -5.20
C ALA A 100 -4.26 -16.40 -4.81
N MET A 101 -3.33 -15.50 -4.48
CA MET A 101 -1.98 -15.86 -4.02
C MET A 101 -1.98 -16.52 -2.64
N PHE A 102 -2.80 -16.04 -1.70
CA PHE A 102 -2.89 -16.65 -0.37
C PHE A 102 -3.56 -18.03 -0.43
N ALA A 103 -4.64 -18.19 -1.21
CA ALA A 103 -5.35 -19.46 -1.36
C ALA A 103 -4.47 -20.60 -1.89
N ASN A 104 -3.52 -20.30 -2.79
CA ASN A 104 -2.69 -21.31 -3.46
C ASN A 104 -1.26 -21.41 -2.93
N TYR A 105 -0.70 -20.35 -2.36
CA TYR A 105 0.71 -20.31 -1.95
C TYR A 105 0.91 -19.90 -0.49
N SER A 106 -0.18 -19.60 0.24
CA SER A 106 -0.19 -19.18 1.65
C SER A 106 0.69 -17.94 1.93
N VAL A 107 0.80 -17.06 0.94
CA VAL A 107 1.61 -15.83 0.98
C VAL A 107 0.81 -14.66 0.44
N PHE A 108 0.94 -13.50 1.08
CA PHE A 108 0.40 -12.25 0.56
C PHE A 108 1.45 -11.58 -0.32
N THR A 109 1.06 -10.95 -1.42
CA THR A 109 1.99 -10.14 -2.24
C THR A 109 2.02 -8.70 -1.78
N SER A 110 0.90 -8.21 -1.24
CA SER A 110 0.77 -6.84 -0.76
C SER A 110 0.77 -6.79 0.78
N MET A 111 -0.04 -7.60 1.46
CA MET A 111 -0.24 -7.54 2.92
C MET A 111 0.95 -8.10 3.74
N GLN A 112 2.06 -7.37 3.75
CA GLN A 112 3.32 -7.80 4.36
C GLN A 112 3.26 -8.08 5.87
N SER A 113 2.33 -7.47 6.62
CA SER A 113 2.16 -7.73 8.06
C SER A 113 1.90 -9.21 8.37
N GLY A 114 1.12 -9.90 7.53
CA GLY A 114 0.88 -11.35 7.67
C GLY A 114 2.13 -12.18 7.34
N ASN A 115 2.86 -11.79 6.30
CA ASN A 115 4.12 -12.45 5.90
C ASN A 115 5.17 -12.39 7.03
N THR A 116 5.29 -11.26 7.73
CA THR A 116 6.19 -11.14 8.88
C THR A 116 5.87 -12.17 9.99
N ILE A 117 4.58 -12.45 10.24
CA ILE A 117 4.18 -13.48 11.20
C ILE A 117 4.56 -14.88 10.71
N PHE A 118 4.35 -15.21 9.43
CA PHE A 118 4.79 -16.49 8.87
C PHE A 118 6.32 -16.68 8.92
N ILE A 119 7.11 -15.60 8.78
CA ILE A 119 8.57 -15.64 8.97
C ILE A 119 8.91 -15.95 10.44
N ALA A 120 8.23 -15.31 11.40
CA ALA A 120 8.43 -15.55 12.83
C ALA A 120 8.02 -16.96 13.30
N LEU A 121 6.91 -17.49 12.76
CA LEU A 121 6.52 -18.90 12.93
C LEU A 121 7.56 -19.84 12.30
N GLY A 122 8.17 -19.43 11.20
CA GLY A 122 9.34 -20.09 10.60
C GLY A 122 10.52 -20.21 11.55
N ALA A 123 10.92 -19.09 12.17
CA ALA A 123 12.03 -19.04 13.11
C ALA A 123 11.78 -19.85 14.40
N SER A 124 10.53 -19.92 14.86
CA SER A 124 10.14 -20.71 16.04
C SER A 124 9.81 -22.18 15.74
N SER A 125 10.01 -22.64 14.49
CA SER A 125 9.66 -23.98 14.02
C SER A 125 8.16 -24.34 14.11
N GLN A 126 7.27 -23.35 14.27
CA GLN A 126 5.81 -23.52 14.34
C GLN A 126 5.14 -23.43 12.95
N ASN A 127 5.80 -23.99 11.93
CA ASN A 127 5.31 -23.94 10.55
C ASN A 127 4.17 -24.94 10.31
N THR A 128 2.94 -24.44 10.09
CA THR A 128 1.80 -25.26 9.64
C THR A 128 2.04 -25.89 8.27
N HIS A 129 2.82 -25.23 7.42
CA HIS A 129 3.24 -25.74 6.11
C HIS A 129 4.75 -25.53 5.90
N PRO A 130 5.48 -26.55 5.41
CA PRO A 130 6.89 -26.38 5.07
C PRO A 130 7.06 -25.30 3.97
N PHE A 131 8.21 -24.62 3.98
CA PHE A 131 8.63 -23.63 2.98
C PHE A 131 7.83 -22.30 2.91
N VAL A 132 6.65 -22.16 3.54
CA VAL A 132 5.86 -20.91 3.50
C VAL A 132 6.64 -19.70 4.03
N TRP A 133 7.38 -19.86 5.14
CA TRP A 133 8.20 -18.78 5.70
C TRP A 133 9.24 -18.22 4.72
N ILE A 134 9.79 -19.05 3.82
CA ILE A 134 10.74 -18.63 2.77
C ILE A 134 10.01 -17.80 1.70
N ARG A 135 8.83 -18.23 1.25
CA ARG A 135 7.99 -17.46 0.32
C ARG A 135 7.63 -16.09 0.90
N CYS A 136 7.26 -16.04 2.17
CA CYS A 136 6.98 -14.79 2.89
C CYS A 136 8.21 -13.89 3.01
N LEU A 137 9.40 -14.44 3.28
CA LEU A 137 10.66 -13.69 3.33
C LEU A 137 11.00 -13.06 1.98
N PHE A 138 10.91 -13.82 0.89
CA PHE A 138 11.13 -13.29 -0.46
C PHE A 138 10.07 -12.25 -0.86
N SER A 139 8.80 -12.44 -0.49
CA SER A 139 7.74 -11.44 -0.69
C SER A 139 8.06 -10.12 0.02
N LEU A 140 8.43 -10.18 1.30
CA LEU A 140 8.78 -9.02 2.12
C LEU A 140 10.00 -8.27 1.57
N PHE A 141 11.04 -9.00 1.16
CA PHE A 141 12.26 -8.43 0.59
C PHE A 141 11.99 -7.76 -0.77
N ALA A 142 11.27 -8.43 -1.68
CA ALA A 142 10.91 -7.89 -2.98
C ALA A 142 10.00 -6.65 -2.88
N TYR A 143 9.04 -6.66 -1.95
CA TYR A 143 8.22 -5.48 -1.64
C TYR A 143 9.05 -4.31 -1.10
N SER A 144 10.02 -4.58 -0.24
CA SER A 144 10.94 -3.58 0.33
C SER A 144 11.86 -2.97 -0.73
N ILE A 145 12.39 -3.78 -1.66
CA ILE A 145 13.16 -3.26 -2.81
C ILE A 145 12.24 -2.48 -3.75
N GLY A 146 11.04 -2.97 -4.05
CA GLY A 146 10.07 -2.28 -4.91
C GLY A 146 9.72 -0.89 -4.37
N THR A 147 9.27 -0.81 -3.12
CA THR A 147 9.02 0.46 -2.44
C THR A 147 10.22 1.40 -2.47
N PHE A 148 11.44 0.91 -2.22
CA PHE A 148 12.66 1.72 -2.27
C PHE A 148 12.94 2.27 -3.69
N LEU A 149 12.92 1.41 -4.71
CA LEU A 149 13.25 1.79 -6.09
C LEU A 149 12.20 2.73 -6.69
N PHE A 150 10.90 2.46 -6.49
CA PHE A 150 9.86 3.38 -6.95
C PHE A 150 9.90 4.71 -6.20
N ALA A 151 10.23 4.74 -4.91
CA ALA A 151 10.40 5.99 -4.17
C ALA A 151 11.59 6.82 -4.71
N ARG A 152 12.70 6.17 -5.06
CA ARG A 152 13.85 6.82 -5.72
C ARG A 152 13.49 7.34 -7.11
N LEU A 153 12.75 6.57 -7.91
CA LEU A 153 12.25 7.00 -9.23
C LEU A 153 11.40 8.27 -9.12
N HIS A 154 10.47 8.32 -8.16
CA HIS A 154 9.56 9.44 -7.93
C HIS A 154 10.22 10.68 -7.33
N ASN A 155 11.25 10.51 -6.50
CA ASN A 155 11.93 11.63 -5.84
C ASN A 155 13.09 12.22 -6.67
N ASN A 156 13.88 11.37 -7.34
CA ASN A 156 15.16 11.79 -7.95
C ASN A 156 15.11 11.94 -9.47
N LEU A 157 14.34 11.09 -10.17
CA LEU A 157 14.41 10.99 -11.63
C LEU A 157 13.31 11.78 -12.35
N LEU A 158 12.12 11.95 -11.74
CA LEU A 158 10.96 12.56 -12.40
C LEU A 158 10.13 13.54 -11.53
N PRO A 159 10.72 14.63 -10.98
CA PRO A 159 9.97 15.68 -10.27
C PRO A 159 9.34 16.70 -11.24
N PRO A 160 8.11 17.21 -11.00
CA PRO A 160 7.20 16.90 -9.91
C PRO A 160 6.48 15.54 -10.02
N LYS A 161 6.09 15.01 -8.86
CA LYS A 161 5.51 13.67 -8.65
C LYS A 161 4.18 13.40 -9.40
N THR A 162 3.49 14.46 -9.82
CA THR A 162 2.21 14.40 -10.55
C THR A 162 2.38 14.35 -12.08
N ARG A 163 3.63 14.36 -12.61
CA ARG A 163 3.91 14.22 -14.04
C ARG A 163 3.29 12.94 -14.61
N ARG A 164 2.60 13.07 -15.75
CA ARG A 164 2.00 11.96 -16.50
C ARG A 164 3.01 10.85 -16.79
N ALA A 165 4.23 11.19 -17.22
CA ALA A 165 5.30 10.24 -17.48
C ALA A 165 5.65 9.34 -16.27
N THR A 166 5.77 9.92 -15.07
CA THR A 166 6.11 9.20 -13.83
C THR A 166 5.07 8.14 -13.51
N LEU A 167 3.79 8.51 -13.64
CA LEU A 167 2.66 7.65 -13.31
C LEU A 167 2.44 6.59 -14.40
N LEU A 168 2.54 6.96 -15.69
CA LEU A 168 2.52 6.00 -16.80
C LEU A 168 3.62 4.94 -16.63
N LEU A 169 4.87 5.36 -16.42
CA LEU A 169 6.00 4.45 -16.25
C LEU A 169 5.79 3.52 -15.03
N THR A 170 5.31 4.09 -13.92
CA THR A 170 5.08 3.34 -12.67
C THR A 170 3.97 2.31 -12.82
N TYR A 171 2.80 2.68 -13.36
CA TYR A 171 1.70 1.73 -13.58
C TYR A 171 2.02 0.73 -14.71
N THR A 172 2.80 1.12 -15.73
CA THR A 172 3.26 0.22 -16.79
C THR A 172 4.16 -0.88 -16.24
N PHE A 173 5.16 -0.54 -15.41
CA PHE A 173 5.99 -1.57 -14.77
C PHE A 173 5.17 -2.50 -13.86
N GLN A 174 4.22 -1.95 -13.09
CA GLN A 174 3.33 -2.76 -12.26
C GLN A 174 2.45 -3.71 -13.09
N ALA A 175 1.84 -3.23 -14.18
CA ALA A 175 1.06 -4.06 -15.09
C ALA A 175 1.94 -5.14 -15.73
N LEU A 176 3.12 -4.78 -16.24
CA LEU A 176 4.06 -5.69 -16.87
C LEU A 176 4.52 -6.80 -15.90
N PHE A 177 4.95 -6.47 -14.69
CA PHE A 177 5.34 -7.50 -13.71
C PHE A 177 4.18 -8.40 -13.30
N THR A 178 2.95 -7.87 -13.22
CA THR A 178 1.75 -8.67 -12.95
C THR A 178 1.44 -9.64 -14.11
N LEU A 179 1.52 -9.16 -15.36
CA LEU A 179 1.30 -9.97 -16.56
C LEU A 179 2.41 -11.01 -16.77
N VAL A 180 3.68 -10.67 -16.49
CA VAL A 180 4.80 -11.62 -16.54
C VAL A 180 4.65 -12.68 -15.45
N ALA A 181 4.23 -12.32 -14.23
CA ALA A 181 3.91 -13.31 -13.19
C ALA A 181 2.74 -14.23 -13.61
N ALA A 182 1.69 -13.66 -14.21
CA ALA A 182 0.57 -14.42 -14.78
C ALA A 182 1.04 -15.38 -15.88
N ALA A 183 1.97 -14.97 -16.74
CA ALA A 183 2.53 -15.78 -17.83
C ALA A 183 3.53 -16.86 -17.36
N ILE A 184 4.30 -16.62 -16.29
CA ILE A 184 5.19 -17.62 -15.67
C ILE A 184 4.39 -18.74 -15.03
N ILE A 185 3.32 -18.40 -14.30
CA ILE A 185 2.36 -19.39 -13.80
C ILE A 185 1.58 -19.98 -14.99
N GLN A 186 1.30 -19.17 -16.01
CA GLN A 186 0.86 -19.46 -17.38
C GLN A 186 1.39 -20.79 -17.94
N THR A 187 2.66 -20.76 -18.32
CA THR A 187 3.31 -21.71 -19.23
C THR A 187 3.62 -23.08 -18.62
N GLY A 188 3.24 -23.33 -17.37
CA GLY A 188 3.46 -24.63 -16.72
C GLY A 188 4.92 -24.90 -16.35
N ALA A 189 5.81 -23.90 -16.42
CA ALA A 189 7.12 -23.94 -15.76
C ALA A 189 6.99 -24.21 -14.26
N ILE A 190 5.83 -23.85 -13.68
CA ILE A 190 5.36 -24.24 -12.35
C ILE A 190 4.23 -25.26 -12.54
N ASN A 191 4.45 -26.52 -12.14
CA ASN A 191 3.39 -27.54 -12.18
C ASN A 191 2.16 -27.09 -11.36
N ARG A 192 0.95 -27.45 -11.82
CA ARG A 192 -0.32 -27.09 -11.19
C ARG A 192 -0.27 -27.34 -9.67
N TYR A 193 -0.78 -26.38 -8.89
CA TYR A 193 -0.88 -26.54 -7.45
C TYR A 193 -1.84 -27.70 -7.12
N SER A 194 -1.28 -28.79 -6.62
CA SER A 194 -1.99 -29.80 -5.87
C SER A 194 -1.32 -29.88 -4.49
N PRO A 195 -2.09 -29.78 -3.38
CA PRO A 195 -1.54 -29.93 -2.03
C PRO A 195 -0.75 -31.23 -1.83
N GLN A 196 -1.09 -32.28 -2.59
CA GLN A 196 -0.45 -33.60 -2.52
C GLN A 196 0.93 -33.64 -3.21
N THR A 197 1.22 -32.77 -4.18
CA THR A 197 2.48 -32.80 -4.97
C THR A 197 3.60 -31.97 -4.33
N MET A 198 3.26 -30.96 -3.52
CA MET A 198 4.24 -30.11 -2.83
C MET A 198 5.07 -30.85 -1.77
N ALA A 199 4.57 -31.99 -1.26
CA ALA A 199 5.29 -32.88 -0.35
C ALA A 199 6.34 -33.76 -1.06
N SER A 200 6.27 -33.89 -2.41
CA SER A 200 7.04 -34.89 -3.15
C SER A 200 8.12 -34.32 -4.09
N SER A 201 8.21 -33.00 -4.29
CA SER A 201 9.32 -32.42 -5.07
C SER A 201 9.81 -31.06 -4.54
N PRO A 202 11.12 -30.93 -4.18
CA PRO A 202 11.70 -29.64 -3.79
C PRO A 202 11.72 -28.60 -4.92
N ARG A 203 11.82 -29.05 -6.18
CA ARG A 203 11.98 -28.17 -7.35
C ARG A 203 10.78 -27.21 -7.52
N GLN A 204 9.57 -27.77 -7.46
CA GLN A 204 8.29 -27.03 -7.58
C GLN A 204 8.11 -25.95 -6.50
N GLN A 205 8.88 -25.97 -5.41
CA GLN A 205 8.83 -24.96 -4.36
C GLN A 205 9.58 -23.68 -4.77
N TRP A 206 10.72 -23.79 -5.45
CA TRP A 206 11.54 -22.65 -5.88
C TRP A 206 10.94 -21.91 -7.08
N ASP A 207 10.34 -22.64 -8.03
CA ASP A 207 9.74 -22.05 -9.23
C ASP A 207 8.62 -21.03 -8.88
N THR A 208 7.97 -21.19 -7.71
CA THR A 208 6.95 -20.25 -7.21
C THR A 208 7.49 -18.92 -6.71
N LEU A 209 8.79 -18.78 -6.43
CA LEU A 209 9.35 -17.53 -5.88
C LEU A 209 9.38 -16.39 -6.90
N ALA A 210 9.64 -16.68 -8.18
CA ALA A 210 9.70 -15.67 -9.23
C ALA A 210 8.40 -14.84 -9.36
N PRO A 211 7.20 -15.44 -9.53
CA PRO A 211 5.96 -14.66 -9.59
C PRO A 211 5.63 -13.96 -8.27
N ILE A 212 5.93 -14.56 -7.10
CA ILE A 212 5.76 -13.89 -5.80
C ILE A 212 6.59 -12.61 -5.74
N CYS A 213 7.89 -12.68 -6.05
CA CYS A 213 8.77 -11.51 -6.06
C CYS A 213 8.29 -10.42 -7.02
N LEU A 214 7.86 -10.79 -8.23
CA LEU A 214 7.34 -9.83 -9.23
C LEU A 214 6.07 -9.12 -8.76
N LEU A 215 5.11 -9.86 -8.19
CA LEU A 215 3.86 -9.30 -7.67
C LEU A 215 4.12 -8.42 -6.45
N SER A 216 4.94 -8.87 -5.49
CA SER A 216 5.27 -8.09 -4.29
C SER A 216 6.08 -6.82 -4.62
N PHE A 217 6.99 -6.89 -5.59
CA PHE A 217 7.67 -5.71 -6.12
C PHE A 217 6.68 -4.72 -6.76
N SER A 218 5.71 -5.22 -7.54
CA SER A 218 4.64 -4.40 -8.11
C SER A 218 3.77 -3.75 -7.02
N ALA A 219 3.42 -4.46 -5.95
CA ALA A 219 2.65 -3.91 -4.84
C ALA A 219 3.42 -2.80 -4.10
N GLY A 220 4.75 -2.94 -3.98
CA GLY A 220 5.62 -1.88 -3.46
C GLY A 220 5.61 -0.61 -4.31
N GLY A 221 5.51 -0.73 -5.64
CA GLY A 221 5.30 0.42 -6.52
C GLY A 221 3.93 1.08 -6.37
N GLN A 222 2.90 0.29 -6.08
CA GLN A 222 1.51 0.74 -5.96
C GLN A 222 1.32 1.68 -4.77
N ILE A 223 1.89 1.35 -3.60
CA ILE A 223 1.82 2.22 -2.42
C ILE A 223 2.62 3.52 -2.60
N VAL A 224 3.75 3.49 -3.32
CA VAL A 224 4.49 4.71 -3.66
C VAL A 224 3.69 5.60 -4.61
N ALA A 225 3.07 5.02 -5.64
CA ALA A 225 2.22 5.76 -6.57
C ALA A 225 1.01 6.40 -5.86
N ALA A 226 0.31 5.68 -4.99
CA ALA A 226 -0.80 6.24 -4.21
C ALA A 226 -0.37 7.44 -3.35
N ARG A 227 0.80 7.35 -2.70
CA ARG A 227 1.38 8.44 -1.90
C ARG A 227 1.87 9.62 -2.76
N SER A 228 2.42 9.36 -3.95
CA SER A 228 2.91 10.41 -4.86
C SER A 228 1.80 11.31 -5.38
N LEU A 229 0.57 10.79 -5.41
CA LEU A 229 -0.66 11.45 -5.83
C LEU A 229 -1.32 12.27 -4.72
N GLY A 230 -0.75 12.33 -3.52
CA GLY A 230 -1.29 13.07 -2.38
C GLY A 230 -2.52 12.41 -1.72
N ILE A 231 -2.95 11.24 -2.19
CA ILE A 231 -4.10 10.50 -1.64
C ILE A 231 -3.60 9.64 -0.47
N MET A 232 -3.14 10.33 0.58
CA MET A 232 -2.62 9.69 1.80
C MET A 232 -3.72 8.96 2.59
N ASP A 233 -4.99 9.36 2.40
CA ASP A 233 -6.17 8.79 3.04
C ASP A 233 -6.44 7.31 2.72
N VAL A 234 -5.84 6.77 1.65
CA VAL A 234 -6.11 5.41 1.15
C VAL A 234 -4.79 4.64 0.98
N PRO A 235 -4.28 4.00 2.05
CA PRO A 235 -3.17 3.05 1.93
C PRO A 235 -3.64 1.80 1.17
N THR A 236 -3.31 1.72 -0.12
CA THR A 236 -3.77 0.69 -1.09
C THR A 236 -3.38 -0.77 -0.77
N VAL A 237 -2.65 -0.97 0.33
CA VAL A 237 -2.04 -2.24 0.76
C VAL A 237 -2.27 -2.52 2.26
N VAL A 238 -2.55 -1.51 3.08
CA VAL A 238 -2.62 -1.65 4.55
C VAL A 238 -4.02 -1.26 5.04
N VAL A 239 -4.91 -2.24 5.06
CA VAL A 239 -6.33 -2.04 5.42
C VAL A 239 -6.53 -1.57 6.85
N THR A 240 -5.73 -2.08 7.80
CA THR A 240 -5.94 -1.86 9.24
C THR A 240 -5.93 -0.39 9.61
N THR A 241 -4.92 0.38 9.19
CA THR A 241 -4.82 1.82 9.48
C THR A 241 -6.00 2.58 8.87
N MET A 242 -6.39 2.26 7.63
CA MET A 242 -7.53 2.88 6.95
C MET A 242 -8.87 2.58 7.65
N LEU A 243 -9.05 1.36 8.18
CA LEU A 243 -10.22 1.03 8.98
C LEU A 243 -10.24 1.79 10.31
N CYS A 244 -9.12 1.88 11.01
CA CYS A 244 -9.02 2.69 12.22
C CYS A 244 -9.33 4.18 11.93
N GLU A 245 -8.78 4.74 10.86
CA GLU A 245 -9.05 6.11 10.39
C GLU A 245 -10.49 6.33 9.89
N LEU A 246 -11.19 5.28 9.47
CA LEU A 246 -12.61 5.34 9.10
C LEU A 246 -13.49 5.36 10.34
N TRP A 247 -13.25 4.45 11.30
CA TRP A 247 -14.05 4.36 12.53
C TRP A 247 -13.77 5.49 13.52
N ALA A 248 -12.57 6.07 13.51
CA ALA A 248 -12.21 7.22 14.32
C ALA A 248 -12.60 8.58 13.70
N ASP A 249 -13.23 8.61 12.51
CA ASP A 249 -13.63 9.88 11.88
C ASP A 249 -14.79 10.54 12.67
N PRO A 250 -14.61 11.71 13.29
CA PRO A 250 -15.67 12.39 14.03
C PRO A 250 -16.84 12.84 13.14
N ARG A 251 -16.66 12.82 11.80
CA ARG A 251 -17.70 13.12 10.81
C ARG A 251 -18.19 11.87 10.07
N LEU A 252 -18.04 10.68 10.66
CA LEU A 252 -18.49 9.40 10.10
C LEU A 252 -19.96 9.40 9.63
N PHE A 253 -20.87 10.03 10.39
CA PHE A 253 -22.31 10.05 10.08
C PHE A 253 -22.78 11.30 9.30
N PHE A 254 -21.90 12.24 8.97
CA PHE A 254 -22.29 13.45 8.23
C PHE A 254 -22.52 13.15 6.74
N LYS A 255 -23.50 13.81 6.11
CA LYS A 255 -23.91 13.50 4.72
C LYS A 255 -22.83 13.74 3.65
N ARG A 256 -21.80 14.54 3.94
CA ARG A 256 -20.78 14.95 2.95
C ARG A 256 -19.37 14.86 3.54
N ASN A 257 -18.68 13.76 3.30
CA ASN A 257 -17.30 13.55 3.74
C ASN A 257 -16.53 12.70 2.72
N ALA A 258 -15.91 13.36 1.74
CA ALA A 258 -15.14 12.71 0.68
C ALA A 258 -13.88 11.96 1.18
N GLY A 259 -13.42 12.20 2.42
CA GLY A 259 -12.39 11.38 3.07
C GLY A 259 -12.94 10.00 3.46
N ARG A 260 -14.00 10.01 4.28
CA ARG A 260 -14.75 8.79 4.65
C ARG A 260 -15.17 7.99 3.44
N ASP A 261 -15.77 8.64 2.44
CA ASP A 261 -16.35 7.95 1.28
C ASP A 261 -15.28 7.20 0.46
N ARG A 262 -14.08 7.78 0.29
CA ARG A 262 -12.93 7.10 -0.33
C ARG A 262 -12.41 5.95 0.52
N ARG A 263 -12.28 6.11 1.84
CA ARG A 263 -11.82 5.05 2.77
C ARG A 263 -12.77 3.85 2.79
N LEU A 264 -14.08 4.12 2.87
CA LEU A 264 -15.12 3.10 2.81
C LEU A 264 -15.16 2.42 1.44
N ALA A 265 -15.12 3.17 0.34
CA ALA A 265 -15.07 2.60 -1.01
C ALA A 265 -13.82 1.73 -1.21
N ALA A 266 -12.63 2.17 -0.78
CA ALA A 266 -11.40 1.40 -0.84
C ALA A 266 -11.47 0.09 -0.04
N PHE A 267 -12.06 0.11 1.16
CA PHE A 267 -12.28 -1.10 1.96
C PHE A 267 -13.21 -2.08 1.24
N LEU A 268 -14.39 -1.60 0.82
CA LEU A 268 -15.40 -2.42 0.16
C LEU A 268 -14.90 -2.98 -1.17
N LEU A 269 -14.16 -2.20 -1.96
CA LEU A 269 -13.56 -2.69 -3.21
C LEU A 269 -12.44 -3.69 -2.98
N MET A 270 -11.60 -3.53 -1.93
CA MET A 270 -10.61 -4.55 -1.60
C MET A 270 -11.27 -5.86 -1.15
N LEU A 271 -12.31 -5.78 -0.32
CA LEU A 271 -13.10 -6.94 0.09
C LEU A 271 -13.77 -7.63 -1.11
N LEU A 272 -14.41 -6.85 -1.99
CA LEU A 272 -15.04 -7.37 -3.22
C LEU A 272 -14.02 -8.00 -4.16
N GLY A 273 -12.85 -7.38 -4.31
CA GLY A 273 -11.73 -7.94 -5.07
C GLY A 273 -11.29 -9.29 -4.51
N ALA A 274 -11.13 -9.40 -3.19
CA ALA A 274 -10.78 -10.65 -2.53
C ALA A 274 -11.87 -11.73 -2.69
N ILE A 275 -13.15 -11.37 -2.59
CA ILE A 275 -14.26 -12.30 -2.84
C ILE A 275 -14.20 -12.80 -4.30
N ILE A 276 -14.07 -11.90 -5.28
CA ILE A 276 -13.99 -12.26 -6.70
C ILE A 276 -12.73 -13.10 -6.98
N GLY A 277 -11.60 -12.82 -6.32
CA GLY A 277 -10.36 -13.61 -6.42
C GLY A 277 -10.56 -15.05 -5.96
N GLY A 278 -11.10 -15.24 -4.76
CA GLY A 278 -11.40 -16.57 -4.23
C GLY A 278 -12.46 -17.33 -5.04
N TRP A 279 -13.47 -16.64 -5.59
CA TRP A 279 -14.45 -17.26 -6.49
C TRP A 279 -13.85 -17.62 -7.86
N ALA A 280 -13.02 -16.76 -8.44
CA ALA A 280 -12.35 -17.02 -9.71
C ALA A 280 -11.39 -18.21 -9.60
N ASP A 281 -10.61 -18.28 -8.51
CA ASP A 281 -9.74 -19.42 -8.21
C ASP A 281 -10.54 -20.71 -8.01
N LYS A 282 -11.62 -20.68 -7.21
CA LYS A 282 -12.51 -21.84 -7.00
C LYS A 282 -13.17 -22.33 -8.29
N ALA A 283 -13.58 -21.43 -9.18
CA ALA A 283 -14.29 -21.75 -10.43
C ALA A 283 -13.34 -22.27 -11.52
N SER A 284 -12.19 -21.60 -11.72
CA SER A 284 -11.22 -21.96 -12.75
C SER A 284 -10.25 -23.10 -12.33
N ARG A 285 -10.08 -23.28 -11.01
CA ARG A 285 -8.99 -24.06 -10.40
C ARG A 285 -7.60 -23.60 -10.85
N THR A 286 -7.45 -22.31 -11.19
CA THR A 286 -6.17 -21.70 -11.59
C THR A 286 -6.01 -20.27 -11.05
N VAL A 287 -4.88 -20.03 -10.35
CA VAL A 287 -4.41 -18.69 -9.97
C VAL A 287 -4.31 -17.74 -11.17
N GLN A 288 -3.97 -18.31 -12.33
CA GLN A 288 -3.71 -17.61 -13.59
C GLN A 288 -4.87 -16.67 -13.97
N ALA A 289 -6.12 -17.12 -13.80
CA ALA A 289 -7.30 -16.33 -14.16
C ALA A 289 -7.37 -15.01 -13.36
N ALA A 290 -7.14 -15.07 -12.04
CA ALA A 290 -7.13 -13.88 -11.18
C ALA A 290 -5.97 -12.93 -11.54
N LEU A 291 -4.79 -13.46 -11.87
CA LEU A 291 -3.63 -12.64 -12.24
C LEU A 291 -3.75 -12.01 -13.63
N TRP A 292 -4.35 -12.69 -14.61
CA TRP A 292 -4.67 -12.10 -15.91
C TRP A 292 -5.71 -10.98 -15.78
N MET A 293 -6.75 -11.15 -14.95
CA MET A 293 -7.70 -10.08 -14.64
C MET A 293 -7.02 -8.90 -13.93
N ALA A 294 -6.16 -9.17 -12.94
CA ALA A 294 -5.40 -8.14 -12.23
C ALA A 294 -4.46 -7.35 -13.18
N GLY A 295 -3.70 -8.06 -14.01
CA GLY A 295 -2.77 -7.47 -14.98
C GLY A 295 -3.50 -6.66 -16.06
N GLY A 296 -4.61 -7.18 -16.59
CA GLY A 296 -5.48 -6.48 -17.54
C GLY A 296 -6.09 -5.20 -16.94
N LEU A 297 -6.52 -5.24 -15.67
CA LEU A 297 -7.06 -4.07 -14.98
C LEU A 297 -5.97 -3.02 -14.67
N LYS A 298 -4.74 -3.45 -14.31
CA LYS A 298 -3.58 -2.54 -14.22
C LYS A 298 -3.22 -1.91 -15.57
N PHE A 299 -3.31 -2.67 -16.67
CA PHE A 299 -3.10 -2.13 -18.01
C PHE A 299 -4.21 -1.13 -18.41
N GLY A 300 -5.45 -1.39 -18.02
CA GLY A 300 -6.56 -0.44 -18.13
C GLY A 300 -6.30 0.87 -17.38
N ILE A 301 -5.69 0.81 -16.19
CA ILE A 301 -5.24 2.01 -15.45
C ILE A 301 -4.17 2.78 -16.24
N VAL A 302 -3.20 2.11 -16.89
CA VAL A 302 -2.22 2.79 -17.76
C VAL A 302 -2.92 3.53 -18.89
N GLY A 303 -3.89 2.89 -19.55
CA GLY A 303 -4.71 3.53 -20.58
C GLY A 303 -5.49 4.74 -20.06
N ALA A 304 -6.13 4.61 -18.89
CA ALA A 304 -6.86 5.71 -18.25
C ALA A 304 -5.94 6.89 -17.91
N VAL A 305 -4.75 6.64 -17.35
CA VAL A 305 -3.73 7.66 -17.07
C VAL A 305 -3.21 8.31 -18.35
N ALA A 306 -3.11 7.56 -19.46
CA ALA A 306 -2.72 8.10 -20.75
C ALA A 306 -3.76 9.09 -21.28
N VAL A 307 -5.06 8.75 -21.26
CA VAL A 307 -6.12 9.65 -21.77
C VAL A 307 -6.57 10.74 -20.79
N TRP A 308 -6.12 10.70 -19.53
CA TRP A 308 -6.55 11.63 -18.47
C TRP A 308 -6.28 13.11 -18.83
N SER A 309 -7.11 14.03 -18.34
CA SER A 309 -6.85 15.47 -18.53
C SER A 309 -5.58 15.90 -17.81
N SER A 310 -4.83 16.81 -18.43
CA SER A 310 -3.82 17.59 -17.70
C SER A 310 -4.50 18.54 -16.71
N ALA A 311 -3.80 18.92 -15.65
CA ALA A 311 -4.23 20.03 -14.79
C ALA A 311 -4.01 21.37 -15.50
N ASP A 312 -4.97 22.28 -15.34
CA ASP A 312 -4.82 23.66 -15.80
C ASP A 312 -3.70 24.33 -14.98
N ILE A 313 -2.74 24.95 -15.68
CA ILE A 313 -1.75 25.80 -15.02
C ILE A 313 -2.49 27.10 -14.65
N PRO A 314 -2.58 27.49 -13.37
CA PRO A 314 -3.24 28.72 -13.00
C PRO A 314 -2.46 29.90 -13.59
N VAL A 315 -3.06 30.57 -14.57
CA VAL A 315 -2.52 31.82 -15.12
C VAL A 315 -2.57 32.86 -14.01
N SER A 316 -1.42 33.28 -13.51
CA SER A 316 -1.35 34.40 -12.58
C SER A 316 -1.78 35.66 -13.32
N SER A 317 -2.99 36.14 -13.03
CA SER A 317 -3.53 37.38 -13.59
C SER A 317 -2.77 38.59 -13.02
N SER A 318 -1.64 38.94 -13.65
CA SER A 318 -0.85 40.12 -13.32
C SER A 318 -1.60 41.39 -13.73
N GLY A 319 -2.40 41.92 -12.80
CA GLY A 319 -2.92 43.30 -12.71
C GLY A 319 -3.20 44.04 -14.02
N GLN A 320 -4.41 43.89 -14.56
CA GLN A 320 -4.91 44.76 -15.62
C GLN A 320 -5.71 45.94 -15.03
N GLY A 321 -5.06 47.11 -14.96
CA GLY A 321 -5.72 48.43 -15.01
C GLY A 321 -6.37 48.97 -13.73
N LYS A 322 -5.75 50.01 -13.17
CA LYS A 322 -6.36 51.36 -13.21
C LYS A 322 -5.30 52.44 -12.97
N GLY A 323 -4.86 53.07 -14.04
CA GLY A 323 -4.48 54.48 -14.00
C GLY A 323 -5.72 55.26 -14.41
N ASP A 324 -6.22 56.10 -13.50
CA ASP A 324 -7.13 57.20 -13.80
C ASP A 324 -6.46 58.48 -13.27
N VAL A 325 -6.66 59.57 -14.00
CA VAL A 325 -6.00 60.89 -13.83
C VAL A 325 -6.56 61.67 -12.65
#